data_AF-A0A836QI31-F1
#
_entry.id   AF-A0A836QI31-F1
#
_cell.length_a   1.000
_cell.length_b   1.000
_cell.length_c   1.000
_cell.angle_alpha   90.00
_cell.angle_beta   90.00
_cell.angle_gamma   90.00
#
_symmetry.space_group_name_H-M   'P 1'
#
loop_
_entity.id
_entity.type
_entity.pdbx_description
1 polymer ?
#
loop_
_entity_poly.entity_id
_entity_poly.type
_entity_poly.pdbx_seq_one_letter_code
_entity_poly.pdbx_strand_id
1 'polypeptide(L)'
;MQHYHQLAIVAQLSLTNPNDAPLDSLLLTLNPGLRVSEIIADGLPLSFSQKLHLLRVALPAALAPGDTCRVRVSYSGEVDERFCYLDIETERYEAQYRMWLFSMPKAYAFVTPRFLHLTSESAWYPLGGLPPGTAFPEAGRRDYARYRLSIALPSDWTAISQGAVEIDTSGETSLYRFHTETPLPQVSLTAGRYELRQITVDDVAYSLAVLPGHTYFDAYLDSVGPVLPDLIREMKNDYEAALGLDYPHPRLSLVEVPIQFFAYRRLWTVAQESVQPELVFLPEMGALCEGCDFRRMKRRSTRSQERANLAESAVEI
;
A
#
# COMPACT_ATOMS: atom_id res chain seq x y z
N MET A 1 7.87 8.62 -28.71
CA MET A 1 8.81 8.18 -27.66
C MET A 1 8.15 8.49 -26.34
N GLN A 2 7.66 7.49 -25.61
CA GLN A 2 7.16 7.69 -24.25
C GLN A 2 8.37 8.00 -23.37
N HIS A 3 8.39 9.19 -22.78
CA HIS A 3 9.35 9.50 -21.73
C HIS A 3 8.91 8.71 -20.49
N TYR A 4 9.55 7.56 -20.25
CA TYR A 4 9.30 6.78 -19.04
C TYR A 4 9.89 7.53 -17.84
N HIS A 5 9.14 7.61 -16.74
CA HIS A 5 9.50 8.40 -15.57
C HIS A 5 10.33 7.57 -14.61
N GLN A 6 11.45 8.13 -14.17
CA GLN A 6 12.41 7.44 -13.33
C GLN A 6 12.24 7.85 -11.87
N LEU A 7 12.31 6.86 -10.98
CA LEU A 7 12.52 7.06 -9.56
C LEU A 7 14.00 7.28 -9.31
N ALA A 8 14.33 8.17 -8.39
CA ALA A 8 15.66 8.31 -7.81
C ALA A 8 15.51 8.25 -6.30
N ILE A 9 16.10 7.23 -5.67
CA ILE A 9 15.86 6.92 -4.26
C ILE A 9 17.20 6.72 -3.56
N VAL A 10 17.23 7.17 -2.30
CA VAL A 10 18.29 6.89 -1.35
C VAL A 10 17.65 6.16 -0.17
N ALA A 11 18.00 4.89 0.00
CA ALA A 11 17.56 4.11 1.16
C ALA A 11 18.66 4.07 2.21
N GLN A 12 18.31 4.31 3.47
CA GLN A 12 19.16 4.03 4.63
C GLN A 12 18.57 2.84 5.37
N LEU A 13 19.31 1.75 5.44
CA LEU A 13 18.86 0.48 5.99
C LEU A 13 19.67 0.16 7.24
N SER A 14 18.98 -0.36 8.26
CA SER A 14 19.59 -0.98 9.44
C SER A 14 19.22 -2.45 9.41
N LEU A 15 20.19 -3.31 9.13
CA LEU A 15 20.00 -4.72 8.84
C LEU A 15 20.65 -5.56 9.94
N THR A 16 19.90 -6.49 10.52
CA THR A 16 20.39 -7.40 11.55
C THR A 16 20.60 -8.78 10.94
N ASN A 17 21.67 -9.49 11.34
CA ASN A 17 21.84 -10.90 10.98
C ASN A 17 20.99 -11.78 11.91
N PRO A 18 19.88 -12.40 11.45
CA PRO A 18 19.05 -13.25 12.30
C PRO A 18 19.52 -14.70 12.34
N ASN A 19 20.61 -15.05 11.65
CA ASN A 19 21.10 -16.42 11.52
C ASN A 19 22.11 -16.76 12.63
N ASP A 20 22.32 -18.05 12.88
CA ASP A 20 23.32 -18.54 13.85
C ASP A 20 24.76 -18.53 13.31
N ALA A 21 24.94 -18.20 12.02
CA ALA A 21 26.23 -18.12 11.36
C ALA A 21 26.56 -16.67 10.97
N PRO A 22 27.84 -16.27 10.98
CA PRO A 22 28.26 -14.96 10.50
C PRO A 22 28.03 -14.83 8.98
N LEU A 23 27.72 -13.61 8.54
CA LEU A 23 27.47 -13.29 7.13
C LEU A 23 28.58 -12.44 6.53
N ASP A 24 29.24 -12.93 5.48
CA ASP A 24 30.25 -12.17 4.73
C ASP A 24 29.62 -11.26 3.64
N SER A 25 28.33 -11.46 3.34
CA SER A 25 27.61 -10.66 2.37
C SER A 25 26.16 -10.50 2.75
N LEU A 26 25.62 -9.30 2.48
CA LEU A 26 24.19 -9.05 2.54
C LEU A 26 23.55 -9.51 1.23
N LEU A 27 22.37 -10.12 1.33
CA LEU A 27 21.52 -10.43 0.20
C LEU A 27 20.24 -9.63 0.34
N LEU A 28 19.98 -8.77 -0.65
CA LEU A 28 18.81 -7.90 -0.72
C LEU A 28 18.05 -8.15 -2.01
N THR A 29 16.74 -7.91 -1.97
CA THR A 29 15.87 -7.91 -3.14
C THR A 29 15.46 -6.48 -3.47
N LEU A 30 15.60 -6.09 -4.73
CA LEU A 30 15.20 -4.78 -5.25
C LEU A 30 14.60 -4.97 -6.64
N ASN A 31 13.60 -4.18 -7.02
CA ASN A 31 13.01 -4.26 -8.35
C ASN A 31 14.09 -4.26 -9.46
N PRO A 32 14.02 -5.17 -10.46
CA PRO A 32 15.02 -5.31 -11.50
C PRO A 32 15.00 -4.18 -12.53
N GLY A 33 14.08 -3.22 -12.47
CA GLY A 33 14.15 -1.98 -13.24
C GLY A 33 14.91 -0.85 -12.52
N LEU A 34 15.14 -0.98 -11.21
CA LEU A 34 15.88 -0.02 -10.39
C LEU A 34 17.36 -0.42 -10.33
N ARG A 35 18.26 0.44 -10.81
CA ARG A 35 19.71 0.19 -10.87
C ARG A 35 20.42 0.82 -9.69
N VAL A 36 21.16 0.02 -8.94
CA VAL A 36 22.01 0.51 -7.84
C VAL A 36 23.24 1.18 -8.41
N SER A 37 23.49 2.42 -8.02
CA SER A 37 24.69 3.18 -8.39
C SER A 37 25.77 3.13 -7.32
N GLU A 38 25.37 3.07 -6.05
CA GLU A 38 26.31 3.16 -4.93
C GLU A 38 25.73 2.48 -3.67
N ILE A 39 26.62 1.84 -2.90
CA ILE A 39 26.33 1.38 -1.54
C ILE A 39 27.46 1.84 -0.62
N ILE A 40 27.10 2.46 0.50
CA ILE A 40 28.05 2.96 1.52
C ILE A 40 27.72 2.33 2.87
N ALA A 41 28.74 1.86 3.59
CA ALA A 41 28.67 1.51 5.01
C ALA A 41 29.78 2.23 5.76
N ASP A 42 29.47 2.85 6.90
CA ASP A 42 30.43 3.59 7.74
C ASP A 42 31.29 4.61 6.97
N GLY A 43 30.70 5.25 5.95
CA GLY A 43 31.37 6.23 5.10
C GLY A 43 32.26 5.65 3.99
N LEU A 44 32.36 4.32 3.89
CA LEU A 44 33.16 3.63 2.88
C LEU A 44 32.27 2.96 1.82
N PRO A 45 32.65 3.01 0.53
CA PRO A 45 31.92 2.32 -0.53
C PRO A 45 32.08 0.80 -0.39
N LEU A 46 30.98 0.07 -0.59
CA LEU A 46 30.96 -1.39 -0.61
C LEU A 46 30.90 -1.93 -2.03
N SER A 47 31.61 -3.03 -2.27
CA SER A 47 31.48 -3.77 -3.52
C SER A 47 30.16 -4.53 -3.55
N PHE A 48 29.44 -4.47 -4.67
CA PHE A 48 28.18 -5.19 -4.83
C PHE A 48 28.03 -5.74 -6.25
N SER A 49 27.12 -6.70 -6.38
CA SER A 49 26.67 -7.19 -7.69
C SER A 49 25.15 -7.22 -7.69
N GLN A 50 24.56 -6.65 -8.74
CA GLN A 50 23.13 -6.71 -8.99
C GLN A 50 22.85 -7.63 -10.18
N LYS A 51 22.06 -8.69 -9.97
CA LYS A 51 21.62 -9.61 -11.01
C LYS A 51 20.10 -9.72 -10.95
N LEU A 52 19.42 -9.14 -11.95
CA LEU A 52 17.97 -8.95 -11.93
C LEU A 52 17.54 -8.28 -10.61
N HIS A 53 16.70 -8.95 -9.82
CA HIS A 53 16.19 -8.43 -8.56
C HIS A 53 17.10 -8.71 -7.36
N LEU A 54 18.18 -9.48 -7.54
CA LEU A 54 19.08 -9.85 -6.45
C LEU A 54 20.28 -8.91 -6.36
N LEU A 55 20.43 -8.29 -5.20
CA LEU A 55 21.53 -7.42 -4.85
C LEU A 55 22.38 -8.10 -3.76
N ARG A 56 23.59 -8.51 -4.13
CA ARG A 56 24.57 -9.06 -3.19
C ARG A 56 25.62 -8.00 -2.87
N VAL A 57 25.78 -7.68 -1.59
CA VAL A 57 26.72 -6.67 -1.10
C VAL A 57 27.80 -7.36 -0.28
N ALA A 58 29.07 -7.20 -0.65
CA ALA A 58 30.18 -7.74 0.12
C ALA A 58 30.42 -6.87 1.35
N LEU A 59 30.54 -7.50 2.52
CA LEU A 59 30.89 -6.82 3.76
C LEU A 59 32.41 -6.85 3.97
N PRO A 60 33.01 -5.78 4.53
CA PRO A 60 34.45 -5.75 4.80
C PRO A 60 34.85 -6.68 5.95
N ALA A 61 33.91 -6.97 6.86
CA ALA A 61 34.04 -7.94 7.93
C ALA A 61 32.73 -8.73 8.05
N ALA A 62 32.84 -9.99 8.46
CA ALA A 62 31.69 -10.85 8.65
C ALA A 62 30.75 -10.29 9.73
N LEU A 63 29.47 -10.14 9.42
CA LEU A 63 28.45 -9.68 10.36
C LEU A 63 28.05 -10.85 11.27
N ALA A 64 28.38 -10.77 12.57
CA ALA A 64 28.11 -11.86 13.50
C ALA A 64 26.61 -12.07 13.73
N PRO A 65 26.19 -13.25 14.22
CA PRO A 65 24.82 -13.51 14.64
C PRO A 65 24.30 -12.44 15.62
N GLY A 66 23.14 -11.85 15.32
CA GLY A 66 22.53 -10.78 16.12
C GLY A 66 23.12 -9.38 15.90
N ASP A 67 24.26 -9.25 15.23
CA ASP A 67 24.85 -7.94 14.95
C ASP A 67 24.07 -7.19 13.86
N THR A 68 24.22 -5.87 13.88
CA THR A 68 23.55 -4.95 12.95
C THR A 68 24.55 -4.16 12.12
N CYS A 69 24.28 -4.07 10.82
CA CYS A 69 25.00 -3.26 9.86
C CYS A 69 24.08 -2.13 9.35
N ARG A 70 24.64 -0.94 9.13
CA ARG A 70 23.93 0.18 8.49
C ARG A 70 24.50 0.43 7.10
N VAL A 71 23.63 0.48 6.12
CA VAL A 71 24.01 0.74 4.73
C VAL A 71 23.15 1.85 4.13
N ARG A 72 23.77 2.70 3.32
CA ARG A 72 23.09 3.65 2.45
C ARG A 72 23.17 3.11 1.02
N VAL A 73 22.02 2.97 0.36
CA VAL A 73 21.91 2.47 -1.02
C VAL A 73 21.33 3.58 -1.88
N SER A 74 22.05 3.98 -2.91
CA SER A 74 21.59 4.95 -3.92
C SER A 74 21.22 4.19 -5.19
N TYR A 75 20.00 4.41 -5.71
CA TYR A 75 19.52 3.71 -6.90
C TYR A 75 18.47 4.53 -7.66
N SER A 76 18.35 4.24 -8.95
CA SER A 76 17.37 4.91 -9.81
C SER A 76 16.94 4.04 -10.97
N GLY A 77 15.78 4.34 -11.55
CA GLY A 77 15.29 3.66 -12.74
C GLY A 77 13.77 3.64 -12.81
N GLU A 78 13.26 2.75 -13.64
CA GLU A 78 11.82 2.52 -13.81
C GLU A 78 11.43 1.26 -13.03
N VAL A 79 10.22 1.23 -12.50
CA VAL A 79 9.71 0.00 -11.86
C VAL A 79 9.36 -1.00 -12.95
N ASP A 80 10.01 -2.16 -12.92
CA ASP A 80 9.66 -3.29 -13.77
C ASP A 80 8.52 -4.08 -13.12
N GLU A 81 7.30 -3.87 -13.59
CA GLU A 81 6.09 -4.53 -13.07
C GLU A 81 6.11 -6.05 -13.24
N ARG A 82 6.93 -6.59 -14.16
CA ARG A 82 7.09 -8.05 -14.35
C ARG A 82 7.73 -8.74 -13.16
N PHE A 83 8.31 -7.98 -12.23
CA PHE A 83 8.78 -8.49 -10.96
C PHE A 83 7.64 -8.77 -9.98
N CYS A 84 6.51 -8.08 -10.07
CA CYS A 84 5.40 -8.31 -9.17
C CYS A 84 4.83 -9.71 -9.39
N TYR A 85 4.49 -10.41 -8.31
CA TYR A 85 3.79 -11.69 -8.34
C TYR A 85 4.53 -12.81 -9.10
N LEU A 86 5.85 -12.95 -8.91
CA LEU A 86 6.66 -14.04 -9.48
C LEU A 86 6.15 -15.45 -9.13
N ASP A 87 5.31 -15.54 -8.10
CA ASP A 87 4.67 -16.75 -7.60
C ASP A 87 3.38 -17.14 -8.33
N ILE A 88 2.88 -16.29 -9.23
CA ILE A 88 1.64 -16.51 -9.98
C ILE A 88 1.93 -17.11 -11.36
N GLU A 89 1.17 -18.14 -11.74
CA GLU A 89 1.26 -18.79 -13.05
C GLU A 89 1.12 -17.79 -14.21
N THR A 90 1.96 -17.93 -15.23
CA THR A 90 2.05 -16.99 -16.36
C THR A 90 0.71 -16.74 -17.04
N GLU A 91 -0.09 -17.78 -17.30
CA GLU A 91 -1.40 -17.64 -17.95
C GLU A 91 -2.36 -16.80 -17.11
N ARG A 92 -2.34 -16.99 -15.78
CA ARG A 92 -3.15 -16.21 -14.84
C ARG A 92 -2.60 -14.79 -14.70
N TYR A 93 -1.29 -14.62 -14.71
CA TYR A 93 -0.61 -13.34 -14.67
C TYR A 93 -0.99 -12.47 -15.88
N GLU A 94 -0.88 -13.03 -17.09
CA GLU A 94 -1.14 -12.38 -18.37
C GLU A 94 -2.63 -12.21 -18.70
N ALA A 95 -3.52 -12.95 -18.02
CA ALA A 95 -4.95 -12.81 -18.22
C ALA A 95 -5.42 -11.36 -17.96
N GLN A 96 -6.32 -10.86 -18.81
CA GLN A 96 -6.89 -9.53 -18.64
C GLN A 96 -7.68 -9.42 -17.33
N TYR A 97 -7.64 -8.23 -16.72
CA TYR A 97 -8.55 -7.91 -15.65
C TYR A 97 -9.95 -7.70 -16.25
N ARG A 98 -10.87 -8.61 -15.95
CA ARG A 98 -12.27 -8.55 -16.42
C ARG A 98 -13.17 -8.01 -15.33
N MET A 99 -13.92 -6.96 -15.67
CA MET A 99 -15.00 -6.39 -14.87
C MET A 99 -16.24 -6.24 -15.73
N TRP A 100 -17.27 -7.06 -15.46
CA TRP A 100 -18.54 -6.99 -16.20
C TRP A 100 -18.32 -7.14 -17.73
N LEU A 101 -18.55 -6.09 -18.52
CA LEU A 101 -18.35 -6.05 -19.97
C LEU A 101 -17.00 -5.45 -20.38
N PHE A 102 -16.17 -5.03 -19.40
CA PHE A 102 -14.87 -4.42 -19.63
C PHE A 102 -13.75 -5.42 -19.39
N SER A 103 -12.73 -5.34 -20.24
CA SER A 103 -11.45 -6.02 -20.04
C SER A 103 -10.33 -5.02 -20.20
N MET A 104 -9.42 -4.99 -19.24
CA MET A 104 -8.28 -4.07 -19.21
C MET A 104 -7.01 -4.81 -18.77
N PRO A 105 -5.82 -4.28 -19.08
CA PRO A 105 -4.59 -4.81 -18.50
C PRO A 105 -4.60 -4.63 -16.98
N LYS A 106 -3.96 -5.57 -16.28
CA LYS A 106 -3.60 -5.41 -14.87
C LYS A 106 -2.40 -4.49 -14.77
N ALA A 107 -2.36 -3.68 -13.72
CA ALA A 107 -1.20 -2.90 -13.31
C ALA A 107 -0.94 -3.17 -11.82
N TYR A 108 0.32 -3.17 -11.44
CA TYR A 108 0.79 -3.51 -10.10
C TYR A 108 1.57 -2.34 -9.46
N ALA A 109 2.07 -1.42 -10.26
CA ALA A 109 2.68 -0.16 -9.82
C ALA A 109 2.39 0.95 -10.82
N PHE A 110 2.38 2.20 -10.36
CA PHE A 110 2.19 3.36 -11.22
C PHE A 110 3.27 4.38 -10.96
N VAL A 111 4.04 4.74 -11.99
CA VAL A 111 5.03 5.83 -11.93
C VAL A 111 4.81 6.72 -13.16
N THR A 112 3.98 7.75 -13.01
CA THR A 112 3.56 8.62 -14.11
C THR A 112 3.68 10.10 -13.71
N PRO A 113 3.61 11.07 -14.66
CA PRO A 113 3.64 12.50 -14.36
C PRO A 113 2.48 13.02 -13.54
N ARG A 114 1.45 12.19 -13.32
CA ARG A 114 0.16 12.60 -12.75
C ARG A 114 -0.25 11.73 -11.56
N PHE A 115 0.46 10.63 -11.35
CA PHE A 115 0.09 9.63 -10.37
C PHE A 115 1.27 8.72 -10.05
N LEU A 116 1.46 8.46 -8.77
CA LEU A 116 2.44 7.55 -8.19
C LEU A 116 1.70 6.56 -7.29
N HIS A 117 1.94 5.28 -7.45
CA HIS A 117 1.45 4.25 -6.54
C HIS A 117 2.41 3.07 -6.51
N LEU A 118 2.99 2.85 -5.33
CA LEU A 118 4.00 1.84 -5.06
C LEU A 118 3.62 1.07 -3.80
N THR A 119 3.49 -0.25 -3.90
CA THR A 119 3.37 -1.16 -2.77
C THR A 119 4.65 -1.97 -2.60
N SER A 120 4.81 -2.64 -1.45
CA SER A 120 5.96 -3.53 -1.19
C SER A 120 6.13 -4.62 -2.25
N GLU A 121 5.04 -5.08 -2.89
CA GLU A 121 5.08 -6.07 -3.97
C GLU A 121 5.98 -5.65 -5.14
N SER A 122 6.06 -4.35 -5.42
CA SER A 122 6.93 -3.84 -6.48
C SER A 122 8.41 -3.86 -6.13
N ALA A 123 8.78 -4.15 -4.87
CA ALA A 123 10.14 -4.03 -4.34
C ALA A 123 10.83 -2.70 -4.71
N TRP A 124 10.10 -1.59 -4.62
CA TRP A 124 10.61 -0.24 -4.89
C TRP A 124 11.64 0.27 -3.87
N TYR A 125 11.76 -0.45 -2.75
CA TYR A 125 12.84 -0.31 -1.77
C TYR A 125 13.52 -1.67 -1.51
N PRO A 126 14.80 -1.68 -1.08
CA PRO A 126 15.50 -2.92 -0.82
C PRO A 126 14.86 -3.70 0.34
N LEU A 127 14.55 -4.97 0.09
CA LEU A 127 14.04 -5.94 1.05
C LEU A 127 15.16 -6.91 1.46
N GLY A 128 15.13 -7.38 2.70
CA GLY A 128 16.07 -8.40 3.17
C GLY A 128 15.82 -9.76 2.53
N GLY A 129 16.89 -10.46 2.14
CA GLY A 129 16.81 -11.83 1.66
C GLY A 129 16.28 -11.99 0.24
N LEU A 130 15.75 -13.18 -0.05
CA LEU A 130 15.14 -13.57 -1.33
C LEU A 130 13.64 -13.27 -1.31
N PRO A 131 13.03 -12.92 -2.46
CA PRO A 131 11.58 -12.82 -2.51
C PRO A 131 10.95 -14.20 -2.24
N PRO A 132 9.77 -14.25 -1.62
CA PRO A 132 9.04 -15.51 -1.47
C PRO A 132 8.78 -16.11 -2.86
N GLY A 133 9.25 -17.35 -3.06
CA GLY A 133 9.10 -18.09 -4.31
C GLY A 133 8.13 -19.25 -4.18
N THR A 134 7.70 -19.80 -5.32
CA THR A 134 6.78 -20.94 -5.42
C THR A 134 7.30 -22.21 -4.73
N ALA A 135 8.61 -22.37 -4.61
CA ALA A 135 9.22 -23.57 -4.04
C ALA A 135 9.12 -23.64 -2.50
N PHE A 136 9.02 -22.50 -1.80
CA PHE A 136 9.01 -22.46 -0.33
C PHE A 136 8.11 -21.31 0.22
N PRO A 137 6.79 -21.39 0.07
CA PRO A 137 5.87 -20.34 0.54
C PRO A 137 5.88 -20.15 2.08
N GLU A 138 6.20 -21.20 2.85
CA GLU A 138 6.30 -21.14 4.32
C GLU A 138 7.60 -20.48 4.84
N ALA A 139 8.60 -20.29 3.97
CA ALA A 139 9.88 -19.67 4.36
C ALA A 139 9.82 -18.14 4.42
N GLY A 140 8.70 -17.52 4.02
CA GLY A 140 8.49 -16.08 4.03
C GLY A 140 8.37 -15.51 5.45
N ARG A 141 9.50 -15.38 6.14
CA ARG A 141 9.56 -14.58 7.37
C ARG A 141 9.24 -13.13 7.02
N ARG A 142 8.22 -12.56 7.66
CA ARG A 142 7.94 -11.12 7.55
C ARG A 142 8.87 -10.37 8.48
N ASP A 143 9.77 -9.61 7.89
CA ASP A 143 10.57 -8.65 8.64
C ASP A 143 9.72 -7.43 8.97
N TYR A 144 9.85 -6.95 10.21
CA TYR A 144 9.19 -5.74 10.67
C TYR A 144 10.23 -4.63 10.81
N ALA A 145 9.93 -3.46 10.26
CA ALA A 145 10.81 -2.31 10.31
C ALA A 145 10.05 -1.03 10.66
N ARG A 146 10.74 -0.07 11.27
CA ARG A 146 10.25 1.31 11.39
C ARG A 146 10.67 2.07 10.15
N TYR A 147 9.71 2.67 9.47
CA TYR A 147 9.96 3.37 8.21
C TYR A 147 10.00 4.88 8.43
N ARG A 148 10.92 5.53 7.72
CA ARG A 148 10.94 6.98 7.51
C ARG A 148 11.01 7.23 6.02
N LEU A 149 10.01 7.92 5.48
CA LEU A 149 9.87 8.17 4.06
C LEU A 149 9.77 9.67 3.82
N SER A 150 10.61 10.19 2.93
CA SER A 150 10.57 11.59 2.52
C SER A 150 10.38 11.68 1.02
N ILE A 151 9.41 12.49 0.58
CA ILE A 151 9.19 12.75 -0.85
C ILE A 151 8.83 14.22 -1.09
N ALA A 152 9.48 14.83 -2.07
CA ALA A 152 9.15 16.16 -2.57
C ALA A 152 8.24 16.01 -3.79
N LEU A 153 7.12 16.74 -3.79
CA LEU A 153 6.10 16.69 -4.83
C LEU A 153 5.64 18.10 -5.18
N PRO A 154 5.00 18.29 -6.36
CA PRO A 154 4.26 19.51 -6.63
C PRO A 154 3.28 19.85 -5.50
N SER A 155 3.12 21.13 -5.19
CA SER A 155 2.30 21.60 -4.07
C SER A 155 0.82 21.26 -4.18
N ASP A 156 0.31 20.97 -5.37
CA ASP A 156 -1.04 20.53 -5.66
C ASP A 156 -1.23 19.00 -5.56
N TRP A 157 -0.18 18.26 -5.21
CA TRP A 157 -0.24 16.82 -4.95
C TRP A 157 -0.35 16.53 -3.45
N THR A 158 -1.08 15.47 -3.16
CA THR A 158 -1.15 14.82 -1.85
C THR A 158 -0.37 13.52 -1.90
N ALA A 159 0.55 13.32 -0.95
CA ALA A 159 1.15 12.01 -0.70
C ALA A 159 0.45 11.31 0.46
N ILE A 160 0.32 9.99 0.35
CA ILE A 160 -0.29 9.12 1.35
C ILE A 160 0.60 7.90 1.52
N SER A 161 0.96 7.63 2.77
CA SER A 161 1.78 6.50 3.21
C SER A 161 1.43 6.18 4.67
N GLN A 162 1.99 5.11 5.21
CA GLN A 162 1.84 4.75 6.63
C GLN A 162 2.62 5.68 7.55
N GLY A 163 2.11 5.87 8.75
CA GLY A 163 2.69 6.66 9.82
C GLY A 163 2.22 8.12 9.87
N ALA A 164 2.70 8.85 10.87
CA ALA A 164 2.49 10.28 10.97
C ALA A 164 3.28 11.06 9.92
N VAL A 165 2.64 12.10 9.40
CA VAL A 165 3.14 12.92 8.29
C VAL A 165 3.39 14.34 8.77
N GLU A 166 4.57 14.84 8.45
CA GLU A 166 4.88 16.27 8.48
C GLU A 166 4.94 16.78 7.04
N ILE A 167 4.36 17.95 6.80
CA ILE A 167 4.32 18.57 5.48
C ILE A 167 4.97 19.95 5.58
N ASP A 168 5.96 20.18 4.74
CA ASP A 168 6.65 21.46 4.61
C ASP A 168 6.51 21.96 3.17
N THR A 169 5.73 23.02 2.99
CA THR A 169 5.41 23.57 1.67
C THR A 169 6.20 24.85 1.43
N SER A 170 7.00 24.86 0.37
CA SER A 170 7.80 26.00 -0.06
C SER A 170 7.60 26.24 -1.57
N GLY A 171 6.88 27.31 -1.90
CA GLY A 171 6.56 27.66 -3.28
C GLY A 171 5.70 26.58 -3.94
N GLU A 172 6.13 26.11 -5.11
CA GLU A 172 5.40 25.09 -5.90
C GLU A 172 5.72 23.65 -5.46
N THR A 173 6.47 23.45 -4.38
CA THR A 173 6.88 22.12 -3.90
C THR A 173 6.46 21.90 -2.45
N SER A 174 5.93 20.72 -2.15
CA SER A 174 5.68 20.24 -0.80
C SER A 174 6.55 19.02 -0.49
N LEU A 175 7.24 19.07 0.65
CA LEU A 175 8.03 17.97 1.19
C LEU A 175 7.22 17.24 2.26
N TYR A 176 6.86 15.99 1.96
CA TYR A 176 6.18 15.09 2.88
C TYR A 176 7.21 14.23 3.60
N ARG A 177 7.09 14.11 4.92
CA ARG A 177 7.92 13.25 5.77
C ARG A 177 7.03 12.34 6.62
N PHE A 178 6.97 11.07 6.26
CA PHE A 178 6.24 10.03 6.98
C PHE A 178 7.15 9.30 7.97
N HIS A 179 6.61 8.97 9.14
CA HIS A 179 7.29 8.15 10.13
C HIS A 179 6.31 7.17 10.80
N THR A 180 6.64 5.89 10.79
CA THR A 180 5.80 4.89 11.44
C THR A 180 6.10 4.85 12.94
N GLU A 181 5.06 4.90 13.76
CA GLU A 181 5.16 4.85 15.22
C GLU A 181 5.56 3.44 15.68
N THR A 182 5.00 2.42 15.05
CA THR A 182 5.29 1.01 15.29
C THR A 182 6.06 0.39 14.12
N PRO A 183 6.79 -0.72 14.34
CA PRO A 183 7.32 -1.53 13.25
C PRO A 183 6.18 -2.08 12.39
N LEU A 184 6.31 -1.96 11.07
CA LEU A 184 5.37 -2.50 10.09
C LEU A 184 6.08 -3.53 9.20
N PRO A 185 5.36 -4.50 8.63
CA PRO A 185 5.95 -5.48 7.72
C PRO A 185 6.26 -4.90 6.33
N GLN A 186 5.65 -3.76 5.99
CA GLN A 186 5.73 -3.15 4.67
C GLN A 186 5.27 -1.69 4.71
N VAL A 187 5.64 -0.94 3.68
CA VAL A 187 5.23 0.45 3.46
C VAL A 187 4.85 0.66 1.99
N SER A 188 3.83 1.48 1.78
CA SER A 188 3.34 1.87 0.46
C SER A 188 3.41 3.38 0.30
N LEU A 189 3.55 3.86 -0.93
CA LEU A 189 3.52 5.27 -1.26
C LEU A 189 2.56 5.50 -2.41
N THR A 190 1.51 6.29 -2.15
CA THR A 190 0.59 6.78 -3.18
C THR A 190 0.65 8.29 -3.22
N ALA A 191 0.75 8.88 -4.40
CA ALA A 191 0.72 10.32 -4.55
C ALA A 191 0.05 10.74 -5.85
N GLY A 192 -0.69 11.84 -5.78
CA GLY A 192 -1.40 12.39 -6.92
C GLY A 192 -2.21 13.60 -6.50
N ARG A 193 -3.00 14.13 -7.43
CA ARG A 193 -4.03 15.11 -7.08
C ARG A 193 -5.18 14.36 -6.41
N TYR A 194 -5.41 14.60 -5.13
CA TYR A 194 -6.48 13.98 -4.35
C TYR A 194 -7.32 15.05 -3.66
N GLU A 195 -8.60 14.76 -3.49
CA GLU A 195 -9.46 15.45 -2.53
C GLU A 195 -9.49 14.60 -1.25
N LEU A 196 -9.04 15.19 -0.14
CA LEU A 196 -9.00 14.53 1.17
C LEU A 196 -10.24 14.90 1.99
N ARG A 197 -10.86 13.87 2.58
CA ARG A 197 -11.89 14.02 3.62
C ARG A 197 -11.42 13.29 4.86
N GLN A 198 -11.56 13.92 6.01
CA GLN A 198 -11.01 13.39 7.26
C GLN A 198 -12.03 13.51 8.38
N ILE A 199 -12.04 12.51 9.26
CA ILE A 199 -12.82 12.51 10.48
C ILE A 199 -12.06 11.74 11.54
N THR A 200 -12.09 12.24 12.77
CA THR A 200 -11.56 11.51 13.93
C THR A 200 -12.72 10.97 14.72
N VAL A 201 -12.72 9.66 14.96
CA VAL A 201 -13.72 8.99 15.79
C VAL A 201 -12.96 8.29 16.90
N ASP A 202 -13.23 8.71 18.13
CA ASP A 202 -12.49 8.29 19.33
C ASP A 202 -10.98 8.59 19.15
N ASP A 203 -10.11 7.58 19.20
CA ASP A 203 -8.65 7.72 19.06
C ASP A 203 -8.11 7.38 17.65
N VAL A 204 -8.99 7.13 16.68
CA VAL A 204 -8.60 6.74 15.32
C VAL A 204 -8.91 7.84 14.31
N ALA A 205 -7.89 8.26 13.56
CA ALA A 205 -8.03 9.19 12.45
C ALA A 205 -8.40 8.43 11.16
N TYR A 206 -9.58 8.71 10.63
CA TYR A 206 -10.04 8.17 9.36
C TYR A 206 -9.82 9.19 8.25
N SER A 207 -9.30 8.74 7.11
CA SER A 207 -9.23 9.56 5.91
C SER A 207 -9.78 8.83 4.69
N LEU A 208 -10.36 9.61 3.78
CA LEU A 208 -10.79 9.17 2.46
C LEU A 208 -10.13 10.10 1.44
N ALA A 209 -9.27 9.53 0.61
CA ALA A 209 -8.62 10.21 -0.50
C ALA A 209 -9.25 9.76 -1.81
N VAL A 210 -9.94 10.68 -2.49
CA VAL A 210 -10.60 10.41 -3.78
C VAL A 210 -9.98 11.23 -4.90
N LEU A 211 -10.01 10.70 -6.12
CA LEU A 211 -9.55 11.45 -7.28
C LEU A 211 -10.52 12.63 -7.56
N PRO A 212 -10.03 13.79 -8.04
CA PRO A 212 -10.85 14.96 -8.26
C PRO A 212 -12.07 14.68 -9.16
N GLY A 213 -13.24 15.13 -8.71
CA GLY A 213 -14.52 14.92 -9.41
C GLY A 213 -15.21 13.57 -9.12
N HIS A 214 -14.63 12.68 -8.32
CA HIS A 214 -15.27 11.43 -7.90
C HIS A 214 -16.25 11.64 -6.73
N THR A 215 -17.35 12.36 -6.99
CA THR A 215 -18.33 12.81 -5.99
C THR A 215 -19.60 11.95 -5.93
N TYR A 216 -19.56 10.73 -6.47
CA TYR A 216 -20.74 9.86 -6.64
C TYR A 216 -21.48 9.52 -5.34
N PHE A 217 -20.80 9.64 -4.19
CA PHE A 217 -21.34 9.37 -2.86
C PHE A 217 -21.87 10.61 -2.14
N ASP A 218 -21.56 11.84 -2.59
CA ASP A 218 -21.85 13.07 -1.84
C ASP A 218 -23.33 13.23 -1.53
N ALA A 219 -24.19 13.09 -2.56
CA ALA A 219 -25.64 13.21 -2.40
C ALA A 219 -26.26 12.17 -1.45
N TYR A 220 -25.54 11.08 -1.13
CA TYR A 220 -25.97 10.06 -0.18
C TYR A 220 -25.38 10.32 1.20
N LEU A 221 -24.12 10.76 1.28
CA LEU A 221 -23.42 11.05 2.53
C LEU A 221 -23.89 12.33 3.22
N ASP A 222 -24.38 13.33 2.47
CA ASP A 222 -24.90 14.59 3.04
C ASP A 222 -25.99 14.37 4.09
N SER A 223 -26.81 13.32 3.91
CA SER A 223 -27.89 12.96 4.83
C SER A 223 -27.43 12.23 6.10
N VAL A 224 -26.22 11.65 6.08
CA VAL A 224 -25.66 10.82 7.17
C VAL A 224 -24.49 11.49 7.89
N GLY A 225 -24.01 12.64 7.40
CA GLY A 225 -22.88 13.38 7.98
C GLY A 225 -22.91 13.50 9.50
N PRO A 226 -24.02 13.94 10.14
CA PRO A 226 -24.11 14.07 11.59
C PRO A 226 -24.00 12.74 12.37
N VAL A 227 -24.38 11.62 11.76
CA VAL A 227 -24.44 10.29 12.40
C VAL A 227 -23.22 9.43 12.04
N LEU A 228 -22.39 9.90 11.10
CA LEU A 228 -21.23 9.16 10.61
C LEU A 228 -20.24 8.75 11.73
N PRO A 229 -19.91 9.60 12.73
CA PRO A 229 -19.07 9.17 13.84
C PRO A 229 -19.64 7.97 14.61
N ASP A 230 -20.95 7.99 14.88
CA ASP A 230 -21.61 6.94 15.65
C ASP A 230 -21.66 5.63 14.86
N LEU A 231 -21.95 5.72 13.55
CA LEU A 231 -21.92 4.55 12.67
C LEU A 231 -20.52 3.93 12.54
N ILE A 232 -19.47 4.75 12.41
CA ILE A 232 -18.09 4.26 12.37
C ILE A 232 -17.74 3.55 13.68
N ARG A 233 -18.14 4.12 14.82
CA ARG A 233 -17.91 3.52 16.14
C ARG A 233 -18.64 2.19 16.30
N GLU A 234 -19.92 2.13 15.92
CA GLU A 234 -20.72 0.91 15.98
C GLU A 234 -20.10 -0.19 15.09
N MET A 235 -19.78 0.14 13.84
CA MET A 235 -19.13 -0.79 12.92
C MET A 235 -17.79 -1.30 13.46
N LYS A 236 -16.95 -0.40 14.00
CA LYS A 236 -15.67 -0.78 14.61
C LYS A 236 -15.88 -1.75 15.77
N ASN A 237 -16.74 -1.40 16.72
CA ASN A 237 -17.01 -2.21 17.91
C ASN A 237 -17.56 -3.60 17.55
N ASP A 238 -18.47 -3.68 16.58
CA ASP A 238 -19.02 -4.96 16.11
C ASP A 238 -17.95 -5.85 15.49
N TYR A 239 -17.06 -5.28 14.67
CA TYR A 239 -15.94 -6.02 14.08
C TYR A 239 -14.92 -6.47 15.13
N GLU A 240 -14.54 -5.60 16.07
CA GLU A 240 -13.59 -5.92 17.14
C GLU A 240 -14.15 -7.01 18.07
N ALA A 241 -15.43 -6.92 18.42
CA ALA A 241 -16.11 -7.94 19.22
C ALA A 241 -16.19 -9.29 18.50
N ALA A 242 -16.48 -9.29 17.19
CA ALA A 242 -16.54 -10.51 16.38
C ALA A 242 -15.17 -11.19 16.22
N LEU A 243 -14.09 -10.41 16.13
CA LEU A 243 -12.72 -10.91 15.98
C LEU A 243 -12.03 -11.19 17.32
N GLY A 244 -12.51 -10.59 18.41
CA GLY A 244 -11.83 -10.59 19.72
C GLY A 244 -10.49 -9.85 19.70
N LEU A 245 -10.34 -8.87 18.81
CA LEU A 245 -9.12 -8.12 18.57
C LEU A 245 -9.44 -6.64 18.36
N ASP A 246 -8.67 -5.76 19.00
CA ASP A 246 -8.77 -4.32 18.79
C ASP A 246 -8.01 -3.88 17.52
N TYR A 247 -8.48 -2.81 16.88
CA TYR A 247 -7.75 -2.19 15.79
C TYR A 247 -6.44 -1.58 16.30
N PRO A 248 -5.26 -2.03 15.83
CA PRO A 248 -3.99 -1.72 16.50
C PRO A 248 -3.34 -0.40 16.07
N HIS A 249 -3.95 0.34 15.14
CA HIS A 249 -3.33 1.53 14.54
C HIS A 249 -4.09 2.82 14.88
N PRO A 250 -3.39 3.97 15.01
CA PRO A 250 -4.03 5.26 15.30
C PRO A 250 -4.74 5.89 14.10
N ARG A 251 -4.63 5.28 12.90
CA ARG A 251 -5.19 5.83 11.66
C ARG A 251 -5.59 4.75 10.67
N LEU A 252 -6.61 5.06 9.87
CA LEU A 252 -7.03 4.27 8.72
C LEU A 252 -7.34 5.19 7.54
N SER A 253 -6.64 5.01 6.43
CA SER A 253 -6.85 5.79 5.20
C SER A 253 -7.39 4.91 4.08
N LEU A 254 -8.51 5.31 3.53
CA LEU A 254 -9.09 4.74 2.32
C LEU A 254 -8.61 5.57 1.13
N VAL A 255 -7.92 4.95 0.18
CA VAL A 255 -7.25 5.67 -0.91
C VAL A 255 -7.71 5.13 -2.25
N GLU A 256 -8.35 5.97 -3.06
CA GLU A 256 -8.69 5.58 -4.43
C GLU A 256 -7.44 5.39 -5.28
N VAL A 257 -7.39 4.29 -6.02
CA VAL A 257 -6.35 3.95 -7.00
C VAL A 257 -7.00 3.61 -8.35
N PRO A 258 -6.27 3.77 -9.47
CA PRO A 258 -6.80 3.46 -10.79
C PRO A 258 -7.40 2.06 -10.87
N ILE A 259 -8.48 1.88 -11.63
CA ILE A 259 -9.19 0.58 -11.72
C ILE A 259 -8.32 -0.58 -12.23
N GLN A 260 -7.20 -0.27 -12.88
CA GLN A 260 -6.24 -1.27 -13.37
C GLN A 260 -5.41 -1.89 -12.25
N PHE A 261 -5.31 -1.24 -11.07
CA PHE A 261 -4.58 -1.77 -9.93
C PHE A 261 -5.16 -3.12 -9.52
N PHE A 262 -4.32 -4.15 -9.57
CA PHE A 262 -4.75 -5.52 -9.31
C PHE A 262 -3.85 -6.17 -8.26
N ALA A 263 -4.47 -6.68 -7.19
CA ALA A 263 -3.77 -7.46 -6.17
C ALA A 263 -4.22 -8.92 -6.21
N TYR A 264 -3.28 -9.85 -6.43
CA TYR A 264 -3.61 -11.28 -6.36
C TYR A 264 -3.86 -11.71 -4.92
N ARG A 265 -4.86 -12.58 -4.76
CA ARG A 265 -5.03 -13.38 -3.55
C ARG A 265 -4.08 -14.58 -3.61
N ARG A 266 -3.27 -14.73 -2.58
CA ARG A 266 -2.36 -15.87 -2.36
C ARG A 266 -3.01 -16.84 -1.38
N LEU A 267 -2.80 -18.14 -1.55
CA LEU A 267 -3.41 -19.16 -0.68
C LEU A 267 -2.72 -19.24 0.70
N TRP A 268 -1.44 -18.87 0.76
CA TRP A 268 -0.61 -18.96 1.97
C TRP A 268 -0.60 -17.69 2.82
N THR A 269 -1.32 -16.63 2.42
CA THR A 269 -1.44 -15.39 3.22
C THR A 269 -2.82 -14.79 3.06
N VAL A 270 -3.37 -14.33 4.19
CA VAL A 270 -4.59 -13.51 4.21
C VAL A 270 -4.34 -12.05 3.80
N ALA A 271 -3.09 -11.58 3.93
CA ALA A 271 -2.72 -10.23 3.52
C ALA A 271 -2.76 -10.10 1.99
N GLN A 272 -3.34 -9.00 1.53
CA GLN A 272 -3.46 -8.62 0.12
C GLN A 272 -2.81 -7.26 -0.06
N GLU A 273 -2.23 -7.00 -1.23
CA GLU A 273 -1.58 -5.71 -1.46
C GLU A 273 -2.53 -4.52 -1.46
N SER A 274 -3.84 -4.76 -1.66
CA SER A 274 -4.91 -3.76 -1.52
C SER A 274 -5.20 -3.36 -0.08
N VAL A 275 -4.79 -4.17 0.92
CA VAL A 275 -5.03 -3.91 2.35
C VAL A 275 -3.69 -3.97 3.09
N GLN A 276 -3.21 -2.80 3.46
CA GLN A 276 -1.94 -2.58 4.13
C GLN A 276 -2.20 -2.15 5.58
N PRO A 277 -1.20 -2.20 6.47
CA PRO A 277 -1.31 -1.48 7.74
C PRO A 277 -1.68 -0.02 7.46
N GLU A 278 -2.67 0.50 8.18
CA GLU A 278 -3.19 1.88 8.08
C GLU A 278 -3.80 2.32 6.73
N LEU A 279 -3.70 1.52 5.65
CA LEU A 279 -4.17 1.90 4.31
C LEU A 279 -5.02 0.82 3.66
N VAL A 280 -6.13 1.21 3.05
CA VAL A 280 -6.94 0.35 2.17
C VAL A 280 -7.06 1.04 0.81
N PHE A 281 -6.58 0.36 -0.23
CA PHE A 281 -6.69 0.84 -1.60
C PHE A 281 -8.04 0.46 -2.19
N LEU A 282 -8.80 1.47 -2.59
CA LEU A 282 -10.11 1.33 -3.21
C LEU A 282 -9.98 1.50 -4.72
N PRO A 283 -10.66 0.67 -5.52
CA PRO A 283 -10.77 0.93 -6.96
C PRO A 283 -11.47 2.27 -7.18
N GLU A 284 -11.01 3.04 -8.17
CA GLU A 284 -11.63 4.33 -8.53
C GLU A 284 -13.16 4.21 -8.69
N MET A 285 -13.88 5.24 -8.25
CA MET A 285 -15.35 5.27 -8.24
C MET A 285 -16.01 4.16 -7.41
N GLY A 286 -15.25 3.46 -6.57
CA GLY A 286 -15.73 2.30 -5.82
C GLY A 286 -16.24 1.17 -6.71
N ALA A 287 -15.83 1.11 -7.99
CA ALA A 287 -16.48 0.31 -9.03
C ALA A 287 -16.55 -1.20 -8.72
N LEU A 288 -15.59 -1.70 -7.95
CA LEU A 288 -15.47 -3.12 -7.58
C LEU A 288 -15.65 -3.36 -6.06
N CYS A 289 -15.98 -2.31 -5.32
CA CYS A 289 -16.22 -2.37 -3.89
C CYS A 289 -17.69 -2.73 -3.63
N GLU A 290 -17.92 -3.88 -3.00
CA GLU A 290 -19.24 -4.22 -2.49
C GLU A 290 -19.66 -3.20 -1.43
N GLY A 291 -20.88 -2.64 -1.57
CA GLY A 291 -21.35 -1.58 -0.68
C GLY A 291 -20.94 -0.16 -1.10
N CYS A 292 -20.13 0.01 -2.16
CA CYS A 292 -19.86 1.34 -2.70
C CYS A 292 -20.92 1.81 -3.73
N ASP A 293 -21.91 0.97 -4.10
CA ASP A 293 -23.08 1.38 -4.90
C ASP A 293 -24.20 1.96 -4.01
N PHE A 294 -24.02 3.21 -3.59
CA PHE A 294 -24.96 3.94 -2.72
C PHE A 294 -26.37 4.04 -3.31
N ARG A 295 -26.48 4.15 -4.65
CA ARG A 295 -27.77 4.18 -5.34
C ARG A 295 -28.53 2.86 -5.17
N ARG A 296 -27.85 1.74 -5.37
CA ARG A 296 -28.43 0.41 -5.20
C ARG A 296 -28.76 0.13 -3.73
N MET A 297 -27.91 0.57 -2.79
CA MET A 297 -28.20 0.44 -1.36
C MET A 297 -29.47 1.20 -0.96
N LYS A 298 -29.59 2.47 -1.35
CA LYS A 298 -30.80 3.27 -1.09
C LYS A 298 -32.06 2.58 -1.65
N ARG A 299 -32.00 2.11 -2.91
CA ARG A 299 -33.10 1.36 -3.53
C ARG A 299 -33.46 0.06 -2.79
N ARG A 300 -32.47 -0.68 -2.30
CA ARG A 300 -32.69 -1.92 -1.54
C ARG A 300 -33.34 -1.61 -0.19
N SER A 301 -32.88 -0.57 0.49
CA SER A 301 -33.45 -0.11 1.77
C SER A 301 -34.92 0.29 1.60
N THR A 302 -35.24 1.16 0.63
CA THR A 302 -36.63 1.57 0.36
C THR A 302 -37.54 0.38 0.04
N ARG A 303 -37.09 -0.55 -0.80
CA ARG A 303 -37.87 -1.78 -1.11
C ARG A 303 -38.07 -2.69 0.10
N SER A 304 -37.10 -2.74 1.01
CA SER A 304 -37.21 -3.51 2.24
C SER A 304 -38.25 -2.88 3.18
N GLN A 305 -38.23 -1.55 3.31
CA GLN A 305 -39.22 -0.80 4.10
C GLN A 305 -40.62 -0.96 3.51
N GLU A 306 -40.78 -0.83 2.19
CA GLU A 306 -42.07 -1.06 1.52
C GLU A 306 -42.61 -2.47 1.79
N ARG A 307 -41.74 -3.49 1.77
CA ARG A 307 -42.14 -4.88 2.09
C ARG A 307 -42.49 -5.08 3.56
N ALA A 308 -41.77 -4.45 4.48
CA ALA A 308 -42.07 -4.50 5.91
C ALA A 308 -43.43 -3.87 6.22
N ASN A 309 -43.68 -2.67 5.66
CA ASN A 309 -44.96 -1.97 5.82
C ASN A 309 -46.13 -2.79 5.24
N LEU A 310 -45.93 -3.44 4.09
CA LEU A 310 -46.93 -4.34 3.50
C LEU A 310 -47.19 -5.57 4.36
N ALA A 311 -46.16 -6.15 4.98
CA ALA A 311 -46.30 -7.30 5.88
C ALA A 311 -47.03 -6.93 7.18
N GLU A 312 -46.78 -5.76 7.76
CA GLU A 312 -47.51 -5.26 8.93
C GLU A 312 -49.00 -5.02 8.60
N SER A 313 -49.28 -4.36 7.48
CA SER A 313 -50.66 -4.11 7.04
C SER A 313 -51.45 -5.39 6.70
N ALA A 314 -50.77 -6.49 6.38
CA ALA A 314 -51.40 -7.79 6.10
C ALA A 314 -51.66 -8.62 7.37
N VAL A 315 -51.06 -8.26 8.52
CA VAL A 315 -51.29 -8.90 9.82
C VAL A 315 -52.44 -8.21 10.59
N GLU A 316 -52.78 -6.97 10.22
CA GLU A 316 -53.91 -6.20 10.77
C GLU A 316 -55.26 -6.49 10.08
N ILE A 317 -55.33 -7.47 9.17
CA ILE A 317 -56.55 -7.95 8.49
C ILE A 317 -56.85 -9.38 8.92
#